data_AF-A0A1V1NU85-F1
#
_entry.id   AF-A0A1V1NU85-F1
#
_cell.length_a   1.000
_cell.length_b   1.000
_cell.length_c   1.000
_cell.angle_alpha   90.00
_cell.angle_beta   90.00
_cell.angle_gamma   90.00
#
_symmetry.space_group_name_H-M   'P 1'
#
loop_
_entity.id
_entity.type
_entity.pdbx_description
1 polymer ?
#
loop_
_entity_poly.entity_id
_entity_poly.type
_entity_poly.pdbx_seq_one_letter_code
_entity_poly.pdbx_strand_id
1 'polypeptide(L)'
;MEKELQKIVKKGKRPIIIIDELQALDDIYMNGQRELLKELFNFFVAMTKESHLCHVIIASSDGYFMKRIYEDSKLAKTSKYYSVDYLNEADTHYWLNHLESESAIVSFKLTGSQINLIWKYFGGSMWEISDLLGDLIPCSKNSKISDEILMSNIQKRIDDNYARFKHYSGFSENRQLLLEKIYHCCAKANDFEHQNLKPLIKNNIYDENTLSHELNRLVQLNYLAFDPTKTAWQLQGNSMFYGLQQFIKNIEIKNGDDI
;
A
#
# COMPACT_ATOMS: atom_id res chain seq x y z
N MET A 1 -24.78 1.64 22.58
CA MET A 1 -23.76 2.66 22.25
C MET A 1 -24.33 4.08 22.29
N GLU A 2 -25.42 4.38 21.56
CA GLU A 2 -25.99 5.75 21.50
C GLU A 2 -26.25 6.40 22.87
N LYS A 3 -26.93 5.72 23.80
CA LYS A 3 -27.21 6.23 25.15
C LYS A 3 -25.93 6.64 25.90
N GLU A 4 -24.83 5.91 25.70
CA GLU A 4 -23.54 6.26 26.32
C GLU A 4 -22.95 7.51 25.68
N LEU A 5 -23.03 7.64 24.36
CA LEU A 5 -22.60 8.84 23.65
C LEU A 5 -23.42 10.07 24.09
N GLN A 6 -24.74 9.94 24.24
CA GLN A 6 -25.60 11.00 24.79
C GLN A 6 -25.17 11.44 26.20
N LYS A 7 -24.84 10.48 27.09
CA LYS A 7 -24.32 10.81 28.44
C LYS A 7 -22.99 11.56 28.37
N ILE A 8 -22.09 11.22 27.45
CA ILE A 8 -20.81 11.89 27.28
C ILE A 8 -21.00 13.32 26.72
N VAL A 9 -21.87 13.48 25.73
CA VAL A 9 -22.23 14.79 25.16
C VAL A 9 -22.87 15.70 26.20
N LYS A 10 -23.74 15.18 27.08
CA LYS A 10 -24.31 15.93 28.21
C LYS A 10 -23.26 16.43 29.20
N LYS A 11 -22.07 15.82 29.23
CA LYS A 11 -20.90 16.29 30.02
C LYS A 11 -20.04 17.31 29.26
N GLY A 12 -20.50 17.83 28.12
CA GLY A 12 -19.78 18.81 27.31
C GLY A 12 -18.63 18.24 26.48
N LYS A 13 -18.56 16.91 26.29
CA LYS A 13 -17.49 16.24 25.53
C LYS A 13 -17.98 15.73 24.18
N ARG A 14 -17.11 15.72 23.17
CA ARG A 14 -17.41 15.17 21.83
C ARG A 14 -16.50 13.95 21.54
N PRO A 15 -17.04 12.72 21.61
CA PRO A 15 -16.26 11.51 21.32
C PRO A 15 -15.78 11.43 19.87
N ILE A 16 -14.60 10.83 19.69
CA ILE A 16 -14.05 10.40 18.40
C ILE A 16 -13.89 8.88 18.47
N ILE A 17 -14.54 8.17 17.56
CA ILE A 17 -14.44 6.72 17.41
C ILE A 17 -13.50 6.46 16.24
N ILE A 18 -12.43 5.70 16.49
CA ILE A 18 -11.47 5.29 15.46
C ILE A 18 -11.61 3.78 15.29
N ILE A 19 -11.82 3.35 14.05
CA ILE A 19 -11.89 1.93 13.70
C ILE A 19 -10.79 1.69 12.68
N ASP A 20 -9.82 0.88 13.09
CA ASP A 20 -8.70 0.50 12.25
C ASP A 20 -8.93 -0.89 11.64
N GLU A 21 -8.33 -1.13 10.48
CA GLU A 21 -8.41 -2.38 9.72
C GLU A 21 -9.84 -2.94 9.54
N LEU A 22 -10.80 -2.07 9.20
CA LEU A 22 -12.21 -2.46 9.08
C LEU A 22 -12.43 -3.57 8.04
N GLN A 23 -11.56 -3.73 7.04
CA GLN A 23 -11.64 -4.80 6.04
C GLN A 23 -11.47 -6.20 6.62
N ALA A 24 -10.89 -6.37 7.82
CA ALA A 24 -10.86 -7.65 8.51
C ALA A 24 -12.28 -8.20 8.80
N LEU A 25 -13.28 -7.33 8.79
CA LEU A 25 -14.68 -7.71 8.88
C LEU A 25 -15.21 -8.33 7.58
N ASP A 26 -14.64 -8.01 6.41
CA ASP A 26 -15.15 -8.50 5.12
C ASP A 26 -15.18 -10.03 5.06
N ASP A 27 -14.09 -10.67 5.49
CA ASP A 27 -13.94 -12.12 5.52
C ASP A 27 -14.93 -12.81 6.47
N ILE A 28 -15.32 -12.14 7.55
CA ILE A 28 -16.27 -12.65 8.55
C ILE A 28 -17.71 -12.61 8.00
N TYR A 29 -18.01 -11.67 7.11
CA TYR A 29 -19.38 -11.38 6.66
C TYR A 29 -19.75 -11.93 5.26
N MET A 30 -18.88 -12.73 4.63
CA MET A 30 -19.06 -13.35 3.31
C MET A 30 -20.26 -14.33 3.21
N ASN A 31 -20.79 -14.84 4.33
CA ASN A 31 -21.93 -15.77 4.36
C ASN A 31 -23.30 -15.06 4.40
N GLY A 32 -23.57 -14.19 3.42
CA GLY A 32 -24.91 -13.61 3.22
C GLY A 32 -25.26 -12.37 4.07
N GLN A 33 -24.28 -11.73 4.74
CA GLN A 33 -24.51 -10.60 5.64
C GLN A 33 -23.97 -9.25 5.12
N ARG A 34 -24.00 -8.99 3.81
CA ARG A 34 -23.73 -7.65 3.24
C ARG A 34 -24.55 -6.54 3.90
N GLU A 35 -25.73 -6.88 4.43
CA GLU A 35 -26.60 -5.98 5.18
C GLU A 35 -25.96 -5.46 6.47
N LEU A 36 -25.10 -6.22 7.14
CA LEU A 36 -24.55 -5.84 8.45
C LEU A 36 -23.51 -4.71 8.36
N LEU A 37 -22.60 -4.77 7.38
CA LEU A 37 -21.68 -3.64 7.12
C LEU A 37 -22.48 -2.38 6.77
N LYS A 38 -23.49 -2.51 5.92
CA LYS A 38 -24.37 -1.40 5.55
C LYS A 38 -25.12 -0.84 6.76
N GLU A 39 -25.66 -1.68 7.63
CA GLU A 39 -26.30 -1.27 8.89
C GLU A 39 -25.33 -0.57 9.83
N LEU A 40 -24.10 -1.08 9.96
CA LEU A 40 -23.05 -0.46 10.76
C LEU A 40 -22.75 0.96 10.26
N PHE A 41 -22.62 1.15 8.95
CA PHE A 41 -22.40 2.46 8.37
C PHE A 41 -23.62 3.38 8.50
N ASN A 42 -24.83 2.87 8.31
CA ASN A 42 -26.07 3.61 8.59
C ASN A 42 -26.09 4.10 10.04
N PHE A 43 -25.70 3.24 10.98
CA PHE A 43 -25.58 3.60 12.38
C PHE A 43 -24.55 4.72 12.58
N PHE A 44 -23.36 4.64 11.96
CA PHE A 44 -22.39 5.73 12.05
C PHE A 44 -22.90 7.06 11.47
N VAL A 45 -23.65 7.02 10.37
CA VAL A 45 -24.28 8.22 9.80
C VAL A 45 -25.30 8.81 10.78
N ALA A 46 -26.19 8.00 11.36
CA ALA A 46 -27.17 8.45 12.34
C ALA A 46 -26.48 9.08 13.57
N MET A 47 -25.40 8.46 14.07
CA MET A 47 -24.66 8.94 15.22
C MET A 47 -23.89 10.24 14.96
N THR A 48 -23.40 10.46 13.74
CA THR A 48 -22.53 11.60 13.39
C THR A 48 -23.28 12.77 12.75
N LYS A 49 -24.12 12.50 11.76
CA LYS A 49 -24.80 13.53 10.94
C LYS A 49 -26.19 13.86 11.42
N GLU A 50 -26.95 12.88 11.90
CA GLU A 50 -28.33 13.12 12.33
C GLU A 50 -28.37 13.58 13.79
N SER A 51 -27.74 12.80 14.68
CA SER A 51 -27.79 13.05 16.13
C SER A 51 -26.64 13.93 16.63
N HIS A 52 -25.61 14.15 15.81
CA HIS A 52 -24.40 14.86 16.19
C HIS A 52 -23.87 14.43 17.56
N LEU A 53 -23.63 13.14 17.78
CA LEU A 53 -23.18 12.61 19.07
C LEU A 53 -21.68 12.29 19.11
N CYS A 54 -21.05 12.05 17.96
CA CYS A 54 -19.61 11.76 17.87
C CYS A 54 -19.02 12.16 16.51
N HIS A 55 -17.73 11.89 16.34
CA HIS A 55 -17.04 11.71 15.06
C HIS A 55 -16.64 10.24 14.91
N VAL A 56 -16.59 9.76 13.66
CA VAL A 56 -16.13 8.41 13.32
C VAL A 56 -15.05 8.54 12.26
N ILE A 57 -13.89 7.92 12.50
CA ILE A 57 -12.78 7.76 11.57
C ILE A 57 -12.63 6.27 11.31
N ILE A 58 -12.57 5.90 10.04
CA ILE A 58 -12.38 4.52 9.60
C ILE A 58 -11.11 4.49 8.76
N ALA A 59 -10.19 3.61 9.15
CA ALA A 59 -8.96 3.33 8.43
C ALA A 59 -9.01 1.91 7.84
N SER A 60 -8.48 1.76 6.64
CA SER A 60 -8.38 0.49 5.93
C SER A 60 -7.23 0.56 4.94
N SER A 61 -6.47 -0.52 4.83
CA SER A 61 -5.42 -0.70 3.84
C SER A 61 -5.93 -1.27 2.50
N ASP A 62 -7.21 -1.70 2.43
CA ASP A 62 -7.81 -2.27 1.22
C ASP A 62 -8.65 -1.23 0.46
N GLY A 63 -8.13 -0.78 -0.68
CA GLY A 63 -8.81 0.18 -1.54
C GLY A 63 -10.11 -0.34 -2.15
N TYR A 64 -10.23 -1.65 -2.45
CA TYR A 64 -11.45 -2.23 -3.00
C TYR A 64 -12.55 -2.27 -1.93
N PHE A 65 -12.18 -2.63 -0.70
CA PHE A 65 -13.07 -2.56 0.45
C PHE A 65 -13.62 -1.14 0.63
N MET A 66 -12.73 -0.13 0.60
CA MET A 66 -13.10 1.28 0.70
C MET A 66 -13.98 1.75 -0.45
N LYS A 67 -13.69 1.35 -1.70
CA LYS A 67 -14.51 1.68 -2.88
C LYS A 67 -15.93 1.19 -2.71
N ARG A 68 -16.09 -0.09 -2.35
CA ARG A 68 -17.39 -0.74 -2.17
C ARG A 68 -18.22 -0.08 -1.07
N ILE A 69 -17.57 0.34 0.02
CA ILE A 69 -18.23 1.08 1.10
C ILE A 69 -18.64 2.47 0.61
N TYR A 70 -17.74 3.18 -0.05
CA TYR A 70 -18.01 4.55 -0.50
C TYR A 70 -19.13 4.62 -1.54
N GLU A 71 -19.24 3.62 -2.42
CA GLU A 71 -20.34 3.48 -3.39
C GLU A 71 -21.71 3.23 -2.75
N ASP A 72 -21.79 2.92 -1.44
CA ASP A 72 -23.06 3.00 -0.73
C ASP A 72 -23.52 4.46 -0.69
N SER A 73 -24.61 4.73 -1.42
CA SER A 73 -25.20 6.05 -1.66
C SER A 73 -25.32 6.97 -0.44
N LYS A 74 -25.45 6.40 0.77
CA LYS A 74 -25.51 7.16 2.00
C LYS A 74 -24.15 7.73 2.40
N LEU A 75 -23.07 6.94 2.31
CA LEU A 75 -21.74 7.39 2.71
C LEU A 75 -21.13 8.37 1.72
N ALA A 76 -21.32 8.18 0.42
CA ALA A 76 -20.81 9.10 -0.61
C ALA A 76 -21.16 10.58 -0.35
N LYS A 77 -22.30 10.85 0.31
CA LYS A 77 -22.76 12.21 0.65
C LYS A 77 -22.48 12.61 2.10
N THR A 78 -22.21 11.66 2.99
CA THR A 78 -22.09 11.91 4.43
C THR A 78 -20.69 11.72 5.00
N SER A 79 -19.74 11.18 4.23
CA SER A 79 -18.35 11.00 4.63
C SER A 79 -17.42 11.88 3.80
N LYS A 80 -16.16 12.00 4.26
CA LYS A 80 -15.06 12.52 3.47
C LYS A 80 -14.04 11.39 3.34
N TYR A 81 -13.55 11.17 2.12
CA TYR A 81 -12.44 10.26 1.88
C TYR A 81 -11.11 11.02 1.99
N TYR A 82 -10.14 10.41 2.65
CA TYR A 82 -8.79 10.94 2.76
C TYR A 82 -7.80 9.81 2.49
N SER A 83 -6.99 9.94 1.45
CA SER A 83 -5.89 9.03 1.19
C SER A 83 -4.70 9.44 2.03
N VAL A 84 -4.08 8.49 2.72
CA VAL A 84 -2.80 8.66 3.40
C VAL A 84 -1.76 7.93 2.56
N ASP A 85 -0.88 8.69 1.92
CA ASP A 85 0.19 8.16 1.09
C ASP A 85 1.53 8.20 1.84
N TYR A 86 2.56 7.63 1.21
CA TYR A 86 3.94 7.76 1.65
C TYR A 86 4.42 9.22 1.68
N LEU A 87 5.51 9.45 2.41
CA LEU A 87 6.14 10.76 2.43
C LEU A 87 6.58 11.17 1.01
N ASN A 88 6.49 12.46 0.71
CA ASN A 88 7.08 12.97 -0.53
C ASN A 88 8.62 13.03 -0.41
N GLU A 89 9.29 13.35 -1.51
CA GLU A 89 10.75 13.43 -1.57
C GLU A 89 11.32 14.45 -0.58
N ALA A 90 10.72 15.64 -0.52
CA ALA A 90 11.20 16.72 0.35
C ALA A 90 11.12 16.35 1.83
N ASP A 91 10.00 15.77 2.26
CA ASP A 91 9.79 15.32 3.64
C ASP A 91 10.68 14.12 3.98
N THR A 92 10.88 13.20 3.03
CA THR A 92 11.80 12.05 3.20
C THR A 92 13.25 12.52 3.36
N HIS A 93 13.68 13.45 2.51
CA HIS A 93 15.01 14.05 2.60
C HIS A 93 15.18 14.84 3.89
N TYR A 94 14.16 15.60 4.30
CA TYR A 94 14.19 16.31 5.57
C TYR A 94 14.37 15.33 6.72
N TRP A 95 13.54 14.30 6.81
CA TRP A 95 13.60 13.28 7.84
C TRP A 95 14.99 12.62 7.92
N LEU A 96 15.52 12.15 6.79
CA LEU A 96 16.81 11.45 6.75
C LEU A 96 18.02 12.35 7.02
N ASN A 97 17.90 13.68 6.86
CA ASN A 97 18.91 14.65 7.30
C ASN A 97 18.82 14.98 8.80
N HIS A 98 17.70 14.70 9.45
CA HIS A 98 17.40 15.08 10.84
C HIS A 98 17.10 13.86 11.73
N LEU A 99 17.80 12.75 11.51
CA LEU A 99 17.60 11.49 12.24
C LEU A 99 17.65 11.61 13.77
N GLU A 100 18.42 12.55 14.30
CA GLU A 100 18.49 12.81 15.74
C GLU A 100 17.17 13.33 16.30
N SER A 101 16.55 14.33 15.66
CA SER A 101 15.29 14.92 16.14
C SER A 101 14.07 14.09 15.76
N GLU A 102 14.07 13.52 14.55
CA GLU A 102 12.91 12.83 14.00
C GLU A 102 12.86 11.34 14.35
N SER A 103 13.98 10.75 14.79
CA SER A 103 14.06 9.31 15.06
C SER A 103 14.92 8.92 16.27
N ALA A 104 15.49 9.89 16.99
CA ALA A 104 16.42 9.66 18.09
C ALA A 104 17.64 8.79 17.72
N ILE A 105 18.02 8.77 16.44
CA ILE A 105 19.18 8.03 15.95
C ILE A 105 20.38 8.98 15.93
N VAL A 106 21.31 8.75 16.87
CA VAL A 106 22.58 9.49 16.98
C VAL A 106 23.81 8.63 16.63
N SER A 107 23.60 7.35 16.34
CA SER A 107 24.68 6.38 16.08
C SER A 107 25.38 6.61 14.74
N PHE A 108 24.72 7.25 13.77
CA PHE A 108 25.32 7.62 12.49
C PHE A 108 24.61 8.82 11.84
N LYS A 109 25.27 9.40 10.84
CA LYS A 109 24.66 10.34 9.88
C LYS A 109 24.75 9.79 8.47
N LEU A 110 23.70 9.98 7.69
CA LEU A 110 23.68 9.64 6.28
C LEU A 110 24.27 10.77 5.44
N THR A 111 24.96 10.41 4.36
CA THR A 111 25.38 11.39 3.35
C THR A 111 24.23 11.69 2.38
N GLY A 112 24.30 12.81 1.66
CA GLY A 112 23.30 13.12 0.63
C GLY A 112 23.17 12.05 -0.45
N SER A 113 24.27 11.37 -0.83
CA SER A 113 24.21 10.25 -1.78
C SER A 113 23.47 9.05 -1.20
N GLN A 114 23.67 8.74 0.08
CA GLN A 114 22.96 7.66 0.78
C GLN A 114 21.47 7.95 0.89
N ILE A 115 21.09 9.19 1.20
CA ILE A 115 19.69 9.64 1.23
C ILE A 115 19.03 9.47 -0.15
N ASN A 116 19.72 9.89 -1.21
CA ASN A 116 19.22 9.70 -2.58
C ASN A 116 19.04 8.21 -2.94
N LEU A 117 19.92 7.33 -2.47
CA LEU A 117 19.79 5.89 -2.66
C LEU A 117 18.56 5.35 -1.91
N ILE A 118 18.36 5.75 -0.66
CA ILE A 118 17.19 5.35 0.14
C ILE A 118 15.90 5.82 -0.55
N TRP A 119 15.82 7.10 -0.95
CA TRP A 119 14.68 7.64 -1.68
C TRP A 119 14.43 6.88 -2.99
N LYS A 120 15.48 6.62 -3.77
CA LYS A 120 15.35 5.87 -5.02
C LYS A 120 14.71 4.50 -4.78
N TYR A 121 15.21 3.73 -3.82
CA TYR A 121 14.81 2.33 -3.66
C TYR A 121 13.58 2.12 -2.76
N PHE A 122 13.29 3.02 -1.81
CA PHE A 122 12.15 2.89 -0.88
C PHE A 122 11.10 3.99 -1.03
N GLY A 123 11.36 5.04 -1.82
CA GLY A 123 10.47 6.20 -1.89
C GLY A 123 10.32 6.84 -0.50
N GLY A 124 9.09 7.18 -0.13
CA GLY A 124 8.75 7.70 1.20
C GLY A 124 8.15 6.66 2.14
N SER A 125 8.39 5.38 1.88
CA SER A 125 7.89 4.27 2.71
C SER A 125 8.50 4.34 4.10
N MET A 126 7.81 5.00 5.03
CA MET A 126 8.29 5.18 6.41
C MET A 126 8.63 3.86 7.09
N TRP A 127 7.85 2.81 6.83
CA TRP A 127 8.08 1.50 7.40
C TRP A 127 9.38 0.87 6.89
N GLU A 128 9.60 0.82 5.57
CA GLU A 128 10.83 0.23 4.99
C GLU A 128 12.07 1.04 5.36
N ILE A 129 11.96 2.36 5.39
CA ILE A 129 13.06 3.24 5.79
C ILE A 129 13.38 3.03 7.27
N SER A 130 12.38 2.96 8.14
CA SER A 130 12.61 2.76 9.59
C SER A 130 13.24 1.39 9.87
N ASP A 131 12.79 0.36 9.18
CA ASP A 131 13.36 -0.99 9.26
C ASP A 131 14.82 -1.01 8.80
N LEU A 132 15.12 -0.41 7.64
CA LEU A 132 16.50 -0.24 7.17
C LEU A 132 17.35 0.52 8.18
N LEU A 133 16.87 1.66 8.70
CA LEU A 133 17.63 2.43 9.69
C LEU A 133 17.93 1.60 10.93
N GLY A 134 16.98 0.78 11.39
CA GLY A 134 17.16 -0.20 12.45
C GLY A 134 18.29 -1.19 12.17
N ASP A 135 18.31 -1.77 10.98
CA ASP A 135 19.36 -2.70 10.51
C ASP A 135 20.74 -2.02 10.41
N LEU A 136 20.79 -0.71 10.14
CA LEU A 136 22.04 0.04 10.01
C LEU A 136 22.66 0.46 11.35
N ILE A 137 21.87 0.65 12.41
CA ILE A 137 22.36 1.02 13.75
C ILE A 137 23.54 0.15 14.22
N PRO A 138 23.43 -1.20 14.26
CA PRO A 138 24.52 -2.06 14.73
C PRO A 138 25.73 -2.10 13.77
N CYS A 139 25.57 -1.64 12.53
CA CYS A 139 26.63 -1.61 11.53
C CYS A 139 27.45 -0.30 11.54
N SER A 140 27.03 0.69 12.32
CA SER A 140 27.68 2.00 12.37
C SER A 140 29.12 1.93 12.87
N LYS A 141 30.02 2.65 12.18
CA LYS A 141 31.43 2.81 12.58
C LYS A 141 31.82 4.27 12.49
N ASN A 142 32.37 4.82 13.57
CA ASN A 142 32.77 6.23 13.65
C ASN A 142 31.65 7.21 13.22
N SER A 143 30.42 6.94 13.68
CA SER A 143 29.22 7.72 13.32
C SER A 143 28.86 7.74 11.82
N LYS A 144 29.27 6.72 11.07
CA LYS A 144 29.02 6.60 9.63
C LYS A 144 28.57 5.18 9.26
N ILE A 145 27.88 5.09 8.12
CA ILE A 145 27.53 3.86 7.42
C ILE A 145 28.30 3.84 6.10
N SER A 146 28.83 2.67 5.70
CA SER A 146 29.43 2.52 4.37
C SER A 146 28.38 2.28 3.29
N ASP A 147 28.65 2.74 2.08
CA ASP A 147 27.74 2.56 0.94
C ASP A 147 27.51 1.07 0.63
N GLU A 148 28.51 0.21 0.85
CA GLU A 148 28.42 -1.25 0.70
C GLU A 148 27.37 -1.85 1.65
N ILE A 149 27.39 -1.46 2.92
CA ILE A 149 26.44 -1.96 3.93
C ILE A 149 25.02 -1.47 3.62
N LEU A 150 24.89 -0.19 3.27
CA LEU A 150 23.61 0.38 2.87
C LEU A 150 23.03 -0.37 1.66
N MET A 151 23.82 -0.52 0.60
CA MET A 151 23.39 -1.19 -0.63
C MET A 151 23.08 -2.66 -0.40
N SER A 152 23.82 -3.35 0.47
CA SER A 152 23.53 -4.74 0.81
C SER A 152 22.17 -4.91 1.50
N ASN A 153 21.81 -4.01 2.42
CA ASN A 153 20.49 -4.05 3.07
C ASN A 153 19.35 -3.67 2.12
N ILE A 154 19.56 -2.67 1.25
CA ILE A 154 18.61 -2.34 0.18
C ILE A 154 18.41 -3.53 -0.74
N GLN A 155 19.49 -4.18 -1.18
CA GLN A 155 19.43 -5.31 -2.10
C GLN A 155 18.68 -6.49 -1.47
N LYS A 156 18.87 -6.76 -0.18
CA LYS A 156 18.10 -7.78 0.55
C LYS A 156 16.59 -7.55 0.45
N ARG A 157 16.13 -6.30 0.61
CA ARG A 157 14.70 -5.96 0.46
C ARG A 157 14.19 -6.16 -0.97
N ILE A 158 15.02 -5.85 -1.97
CA ILE A 158 14.71 -6.09 -3.38
C ILE A 158 14.61 -7.60 -3.65
N ASP A 159 15.54 -8.39 -3.13
CA ASP A 159 15.57 -9.84 -3.27
C ASP A 159 14.36 -10.52 -2.62
N ASP A 160 13.92 -10.02 -1.45
CA ASP A 160 12.68 -10.46 -0.80
C ASP A 160 11.46 -10.24 -1.71
N ASN A 161 11.35 -9.05 -2.31
CA ASN A 161 10.24 -8.75 -3.24
C ASN A 161 10.35 -9.54 -4.56
N TYR A 162 11.56 -9.76 -5.07
CA TYR A 162 11.79 -10.68 -6.19
C TYR A 162 11.30 -12.09 -5.87
N ALA A 163 11.64 -12.61 -4.68
CA ALA A 163 11.19 -13.93 -4.23
C ALA A 163 9.66 -14.00 -4.10
N ARG A 164 9.02 -12.91 -3.64
CA ARG A 164 7.55 -12.76 -3.63
C ARG A 164 6.96 -12.91 -5.03
N PHE A 165 7.44 -12.16 -6.02
CA PHE A 165 6.96 -12.28 -7.41
C PHE A 165 7.17 -13.68 -7.99
N LYS A 166 8.36 -14.28 -7.74
CA LYS A 166 8.65 -15.65 -8.13
C LYS A 166 7.65 -16.64 -7.52
N HIS A 167 7.32 -16.48 -6.24
CA HIS A 167 6.36 -17.32 -5.54
C HIS A 167 4.94 -17.14 -6.09
N TYR A 168 4.48 -15.89 -6.26
CA TYR A 168 3.14 -15.59 -6.79
C TYR A 168 2.95 -16.12 -8.21
N SER A 169 3.93 -15.88 -9.08
CA SER A 169 3.91 -16.35 -10.46
C SER A 169 3.84 -17.88 -10.54
N GLY A 170 4.65 -18.57 -9.72
CA GLY A 170 4.82 -20.02 -9.84
C GLY A 170 5.17 -20.43 -11.28
N PHE A 171 4.49 -21.45 -11.79
CA PHE A 171 4.62 -21.93 -13.17
C PHE A 171 3.59 -21.32 -14.14
N SER A 172 2.82 -20.31 -13.73
CA SER A 172 1.74 -19.76 -14.56
C SER A 172 2.27 -18.71 -15.54
N GLU A 173 2.27 -19.04 -16.84
CA GLU A 173 2.61 -18.11 -17.91
C GLU A 173 1.67 -16.88 -17.92
N ASN A 174 0.37 -17.07 -17.69
CA ASN A 174 -0.59 -15.97 -17.60
C ASN A 174 -0.22 -14.96 -16.50
N ARG A 175 0.23 -15.45 -15.32
CA ARG A 175 0.69 -14.57 -14.25
C ARG A 175 2.00 -13.86 -14.59
N GLN A 176 2.91 -14.53 -15.29
CA GLN A 176 4.14 -13.88 -15.78
C GLN A 176 3.79 -12.73 -16.74
N LEU A 177 2.92 -12.96 -17.71
CA LEU A 177 2.44 -11.94 -18.66
C LEU A 177 1.70 -10.79 -17.95
N LEU A 178 0.91 -11.08 -16.91
CA LEU A 178 0.29 -10.06 -16.08
C LEU A 178 1.35 -9.18 -15.38
N LEU A 179 2.32 -9.80 -14.72
CA LEU A 179 3.39 -9.11 -14.00
C LEU A 179 4.29 -8.29 -14.94
N GLU A 180 4.63 -8.83 -16.11
CA GLU A 180 5.36 -8.12 -17.16
C GLU A 180 4.58 -6.89 -17.62
N LYS A 181 3.27 -7.05 -17.84
CA LYS A 181 2.42 -5.94 -18.25
C LYS A 181 2.35 -4.85 -17.18
N ILE A 182 2.19 -5.23 -15.92
CA ILE A 182 2.22 -4.32 -14.77
C ILE A 182 3.56 -3.58 -14.71
N TYR A 183 4.68 -4.29 -14.83
CA TYR A 183 6.02 -3.70 -14.82
C TYR A 183 6.16 -2.62 -15.90
N HIS A 184 5.78 -2.93 -17.15
CA HIS A 184 5.88 -1.97 -18.25
C HIS A 184 4.96 -0.75 -18.09
N CYS A 185 3.82 -0.91 -17.42
CA CYS A 185 2.97 0.22 -17.07
C CYS A 185 3.66 1.08 -15.99
N CYS A 186 4.07 0.47 -14.88
CA CYS A 186 4.72 1.14 -13.76
C CYS A 186 6.07 1.79 -14.12
N ALA A 187 6.76 1.28 -15.14
CA ALA A 187 8.01 1.87 -15.63
C ALA A 187 7.81 3.15 -16.45
N LYS A 188 6.59 3.38 -16.98
CA LYS A 188 6.25 4.56 -17.78
C LYS A 188 5.56 5.64 -16.95
N ALA A 189 4.71 5.23 -16.03
CA ALA A 189 3.99 6.07 -15.08
C ALA A 189 3.91 5.30 -13.76
N ASN A 190 3.84 5.99 -12.62
CA ASN A 190 3.82 5.30 -11.32
C ASN A 190 2.55 4.46 -11.09
N ASP A 191 1.47 4.75 -11.82
CA ASP A 191 0.19 4.06 -11.75
C ASP A 191 -0.29 3.53 -13.10
N PHE A 192 -1.32 2.70 -13.07
CA PHE A 192 -2.00 2.18 -14.25
C PHE A 192 -3.48 1.96 -14.01
N GLU A 193 -4.26 1.95 -15.09
CA GLU A 193 -5.70 1.72 -15.09
C GLU A 193 -6.06 0.46 -15.88
N HIS A 194 -7.32 0.03 -15.80
CA HIS A 194 -7.85 -1.10 -16.57
C HIS A 194 -7.54 -0.99 -18.08
N GLN A 195 -7.57 0.22 -18.62
CA GLN A 195 -7.33 0.45 -20.05
C GLN A 195 -5.94 0.03 -20.49
N ASN A 196 -4.95 0.17 -19.61
CA ASN A 196 -3.58 -0.22 -19.89
C ASN A 196 -3.43 -1.75 -20.02
N LEU A 197 -4.32 -2.52 -19.37
CA LEU A 197 -4.32 -3.98 -19.35
C LEU A 197 -5.17 -4.62 -20.46
N LYS A 198 -5.88 -3.83 -21.28
CA LYS A 198 -6.66 -4.32 -22.45
C LYS A 198 -5.95 -5.37 -23.33
N PRO A 199 -4.62 -5.30 -23.57
CA PRO A 199 -3.94 -6.33 -24.35
C PRO A 199 -4.05 -7.75 -23.76
N LEU A 200 -4.11 -7.90 -22.44
CA LEU A 200 -4.26 -9.20 -21.79
C LEU A 200 -5.61 -9.85 -22.10
N ILE A 201 -6.66 -9.03 -22.24
CA ILE A 201 -8.00 -9.50 -22.63
C ILE A 201 -8.04 -9.80 -24.13
N LYS A 202 -7.54 -8.88 -24.97
CA LYS A 202 -7.54 -9.06 -26.43
C LYS A 202 -6.80 -10.31 -26.89
N ASN A 203 -5.75 -10.69 -26.17
CA ASN A 203 -4.95 -11.87 -26.47
C ASN A 203 -5.46 -13.13 -25.77
N ASN A 204 -6.65 -13.10 -25.16
CA ASN A 204 -7.28 -14.21 -24.42
C ASN A 204 -6.42 -14.78 -23.27
N ILE A 205 -5.55 -13.95 -22.65
CA ILE A 205 -4.78 -14.36 -21.46
C ILE A 205 -5.68 -14.38 -20.23
N TYR A 206 -6.60 -13.40 -20.14
CA TYR A 206 -7.62 -13.31 -19.10
C TYR A 206 -8.95 -12.85 -19.69
N ASP A 207 -10.06 -13.33 -19.13
CA ASP A 207 -11.33 -12.62 -19.22
C ASP A 207 -11.39 -11.47 -18.19
N GLU A 208 -12.37 -10.57 -18.33
CA GLU A 208 -12.52 -9.39 -17.46
C GLU A 208 -12.70 -9.74 -15.98
N ASN A 209 -13.45 -10.80 -15.68
CA ASN A 209 -13.69 -11.21 -14.31
C ASN A 209 -12.41 -11.78 -13.71
N THR A 210 -11.75 -12.72 -14.39
CA THR A 210 -10.52 -13.33 -13.87
C THR A 210 -9.40 -12.32 -13.70
N LEU A 211 -9.25 -11.37 -14.64
CA LEU A 211 -8.27 -10.28 -14.50
C LEU A 211 -8.56 -9.41 -13.27
N SER A 212 -9.82 -9.04 -13.08
CA SER A 212 -10.23 -8.23 -11.92
C SER A 212 -9.99 -8.97 -10.59
N HIS A 213 -10.22 -10.28 -10.54
CA HIS A 213 -9.93 -11.09 -9.37
C HIS A 213 -8.42 -11.18 -9.08
N GLU A 214 -7.58 -11.33 -10.12
CA GLU A 214 -6.12 -11.35 -9.93
C GLU A 214 -5.57 -9.99 -9.49
N LEU A 215 -6.10 -8.87 -10.00
CA LEU A 215 -5.74 -7.53 -9.51
C LEU A 215 -6.15 -7.32 -8.04
N ASN A 216 -7.35 -7.73 -7.66
CA ASN A 216 -7.79 -7.68 -6.27
C ASN A 216 -6.90 -8.54 -5.37
N ARG A 217 -6.56 -9.75 -5.81
CA ARG A 217 -5.62 -10.64 -5.10
C ARG A 217 -4.26 -9.97 -4.90
N LEU A 218 -3.72 -9.29 -5.92
CA LEU A 218 -2.45 -8.58 -5.80
C LEU A 218 -2.53 -7.41 -4.81
N VAL A 219 -3.68 -6.75 -4.68
CA VAL A 219 -3.91 -5.73 -3.65
C VAL A 219 -3.94 -6.36 -2.25
N GLN A 220 -4.74 -7.42 -2.06
CA GLN A 220 -4.84 -8.13 -0.78
C GLN A 220 -3.50 -8.72 -0.31
N LEU A 221 -2.65 -9.15 -1.26
CA LEU A 221 -1.32 -9.67 -0.98
C LEU A 221 -0.24 -8.59 -0.87
N ASN A 222 -0.61 -7.31 -0.84
CA ASN A 222 0.30 -6.19 -0.69
C ASN A 222 1.38 -6.11 -1.79
N TYR A 223 1.02 -6.42 -3.04
CA TYR A 223 1.87 -6.13 -4.22
C TYR A 223 1.47 -4.81 -4.85
N LEU A 224 0.16 -4.53 -4.87
CA LEU A 224 -0.42 -3.34 -5.44
C LEU A 224 -1.18 -2.55 -4.37
N ALA A 225 -1.18 -1.23 -4.50
CA ALA A 225 -2.17 -0.36 -3.87
C ALA A 225 -3.22 0.03 -4.91
N PHE A 226 -4.49 0.09 -4.51
CA PHE A 226 -5.59 0.54 -5.37
C PHE A 226 -6.17 1.85 -4.84
N ASP A 227 -6.17 2.88 -5.69
CA ASP A 227 -6.80 4.16 -5.40
C ASP A 227 -8.27 4.11 -5.87
N PRO A 228 -9.25 4.08 -4.93
CA PRO A 228 -10.66 3.98 -5.28
C PRO A 228 -11.20 5.26 -5.95
N THR A 229 -10.54 6.40 -5.75
CA THR A 229 -10.96 7.70 -6.29
C THR A 229 -10.54 7.89 -7.74
N LYS A 230 -9.38 7.32 -8.12
CA LYS A 230 -8.88 7.33 -9.50
C LYS A 230 -9.23 6.06 -10.26
N THR A 231 -9.58 4.98 -9.56
CA THR A 231 -9.68 3.63 -10.14
C THR A 231 -8.37 3.23 -10.84
N ALA A 232 -7.26 3.41 -10.13
CA ALA A 232 -5.91 3.14 -10.60
C ALA A 232 -5.15 2.28 -9.59
N TRP A 233 -4.19 1.49 -10.09
CA TRP A 233 -3.29 0.67 -9.30
C TRP A 233 -1.87 1.21 -9.40
N GLN A 234 -1.10 1.04 -8.34
CA GLN A 234 0.35 1.26 -8.33
C GLN A 234 1.03 0.13 -7.55
N LEU A 235 2.33 -0.07 -7.77
CA LEU A 235 3.11 -0.97 -6.93
C LEU A 235 3.23 -0.38 -5.52
N GLN A 236 3.18 -1.24 -4.51
CA GLN A 236 3.25 -0.81 -3.12
C GLN A 236 4.70 -0.49 -2.72
N GLY A 237 5.17 0.67 -3.17
CA GLY A 237 6.52 1.19 -2.90
C GLY A 237 7.55 0.86 -3.98
N ASN A 238 8.66 1.60 -3.95
CA ASN A 238 9.72 1.48 -4.95
C ASN A 238 10.46 0.15 -4.85
N SER A 239 10.58 -0.43 -3.66
CA SER A 239 11.26 -1.72 -3.47
C SER A 239 10.55 -2.85 -4.19
N MET A 240 9.21 -2.77 -4.25
CA MET A 240 8.35 -3.68 -4.98
C MET A 240 8.61 -3.56 -6.49
N PHE A 241 8.75 -2.32 -6.99
CA PHE A 241 9.12 -2.08 -8.39
C PHE A 241 10.46 -2.69 -8.75
N TYR A 242 11.49 -2.50 -7.92
CA TYR A 242 12.81 -3.09 -8.19
C TYR A 242 12.80 -4.63 -8.08
N GLY A 243 12.02 -5.19 -7.15
CA GLY A 243 11.82 -6.65 -7.05
C GLY A 243 11.14 -7.22 -8.30
N LEU A 244 10.10 -6.54 -8.80
CA LEU A 244 9.42 -6.91 -10.04
C LEU A 244 10.36 -6.78 -11.25
N GLN A 245 11.13 -5.69 -11.33
CA GLN A 245 12.11 -5.49 -12.39
C GLN A 245 13.13 -6.64 -12.43
N GLN A 246 13.65 -7.04 -11.27
CA GLN A 246 14.59 -8.16 -11.18
C GLN A 246 13.94 -9.48 -11.60
N PHE A 247 12.66 -9.67 -11.29
CA PHE A 247 11.88 -10.83 -11.71
C PHE A 247 11.74 -10.91 -13.23
N ILE A 248 11.32 -9.82 -13.88
CA ILE A 248 11.14 -9.78 -15.34
C ILE A 248 12.47 -10.01 -16.07
N LYS A 249 13.55 -9.34 -15.66
CA LYS A 249 14.89 -9.55 -16.23
C LYS A 249 15.34 -11.01 -16.14
N ASN A 250 15.02 -11.72 -15.04
CA ASN A 250 15.38 -13.12 -14.89
C ASN A 250 14.61 -14.05 -15.83
N ILE A 251 13.35 -13.72 -16.16
CA ILE A 251 12.56 -14.47 -17.14
C ILE A 251 13.11 -14.25 -18.54
N GLU A 252 13.40 -13.00 -18.91
CA GLU A 252 13.95 -12.64 -20.22
C GLU A 252 15.27 -13.37 -20.51
N ILE A 253 16.17 -13.45 -19.53
CA ILE A 253 17.44 -14.19 -19.66
C ILE A 253 17.18 -15.68 -19.94
N LYS A 254 16.30 -16.32 -19.18
CA LYS A 254 15.99 -17.75 -19.36
C LYS A 254 15.40 -18.05 -20.74
N ASN A 255 14.49 -17.20 -21.21
CA ASN A 255 13.88 -17.35 -22.52
C ASN A 255 14.87 -17.08 -23.67
N GLY A 256 15.93 -16.30 -23.42
CA GLY A 256 17.00 -16.04 -24.38
C GLY A 256 18.07 -17.13 -24.45
N ASP A 257 18.25 -17.92 -23.38
CA ASP A 257 19.18 -19.05 -23.33
C ASP A 257 18.60 -20.36 -23.93
N ASP A 258 17.29 -20.39 -24.21
CA ASP A 258 16.56 -21.54 -24.80
C ASP A 258 16.42 -21.47 -26.35
N ILE A 259 17.19 -20.61 -27.04
CA ILE A 259 17.21 -20.45 -28.52
C ILE A 259 18.53 -20.95 -29.14
#